data_AF-A0A5N4CDJ4-F1
#
_entry.id   AF-A0A5N4CDJ4-F1
#
_cell.length_a   1.000
_cell.length_b   1.000
_cell.length_c   1.000
_cell.angle_alpha   90.00
_cell.angle_beta   90.00
_cell.angle_gamma   90.00
#
_symmetry.space_group_name_H-M   'P 1'
#
loop_
_entity.id
_entity.type
_entity.pdbx_description
1 polymer ?
#
loop_
_entity_poly.entity_id
_entity_poly.type
_entity_poly.pdbx_seq_one_letter_code
_entity_poly.pdbx_strand_id
1 'polypeptide(L)'
;MSGARQPRRRPEPGTRFVLQGIELGYQVPLGLFPQVSSVMWYVSTRGMAPRVDFEGALFSGYAPDGGLYMPEELPQLDRETLRQWSTLSYPDLVKELCALFIGPQLISRDDLTGLIDRAFSRFRHKEVVHLSRLRNGLNVLELWHGVTYAFKDLSLGCTAQFLQRFLEKRKQRVTVVVGTSGDTGSAAIESVHGAKNVDIIVLLPKGHCTRIQELQMTTVLRENVHVFGGKLEGNSDELDEPIKAVFADVAFVKKHNLMSLNSINWSRVLVQMAHHFFAYFRCAPSLDTDPLPAVEVVVPTGAAGNLAVASLLMGTKDGLGEIMKAS
;
A
#
# COMPACT_ATOMS: atom_id res chain seq x y z
N MET A 1 67.78 -11.81 -4.07
CA MET A 1 66.71 -11.39 -5.00
C MET A 1 65.56 -10.85 -4.17
N SER A 2 65.41 -9.52 -4.21
CA SER A 2 64.39 -8.76 -3.50
C SER A 2 63.05 -8.84 -4.23
N GLY A 3 61.97 -9.11 -3.49
CA GLY A 3 60.60 -8.93 -3.96
C GLY A 3 59.97 -7.75 -3.21
N ALA A 4 59.99 -6.56 -3.82
CA ALA A 4 59.46 -5.34 -3.23
C ALA A 4 57.92 -5.37 -3.16
N ARG A 5 57.37 -5.07 -1.98
CA ARG A 5 55.94 -4.79 -1.76
C ARG A 5 55.59 -3.42 -2.35
N GLN A 6 54.58 -3.36 -3.22
CA GLN A 6 53.97 -2.09 -3.64
C GLN A 6 53.18 -1.46 -2.50
N PRO A 7 53.23 -0.12 -2.29
CA PRO A 7 52.44 0.56 -1.28
C PRO A 7 51.00 0.80 -1.75
N ARG A 8 50.02 0.54 -0.87
CA ARG A 8 48.60 0.89 -1.06
C ARG A 8 48.45 2.42 -1.09
N ARG A 9 47.92 2.96 -2.19
CA ARG A 9 47.53 4.38 -2.29
C ARG A 9 46.33 4.65 -1.37
N ARG A 10 46.42 5.73 -0.57
CA ARG A 10 45.26 6.33 0.11
C ARG A 10 44.39 7.05 -0.94
N PRO A 11 43.05 7.07 -0.80
CA PRO A 11 42.24 7.99 -1.60
C PRO A 11 42.51 9.43 -1.14
N GLU A 12 42.82 10.31 -2.09
CA GLU A 12 42.82 11.75 -1.87
C GLU A 12 41.39 12.28 -1.72
N PRO A 13 41.17 13.38 -0.96
CA PRO A 13 39.85 13.98 -0.81
C PRO A 13 39.44 14.71 -2.09
N GLY A 14 38.45 14.17 -2.81
CA GLY A 14 37.83 14.80 -3.97
C GLY A 14 36.98 16.02 -3.59
N THR A 15 37.59 17.18 -3.78
CA THR A 15 37.13 18.49 -4.28
C THR A 15 35.64 18.89 -4.22
N ARG A 16 35.41 20.07 -3.61
CA ARG A 16 34.21 20.94 -3.69
C ARG A 16 33.92 21.42 -5.12
N PHE A 17 32.66 21.64 -5.47
CA PHE A 17 32.28 22.50 -6.60
C PHE A 17 31.20 23.52 -6.23
N VAL A 18 31.37 24.71 -6.82
CA VAL A 18 30.45 25.86 -6.87
C VAL A 18 29.81 25.85 -8.26
N LEU A 19 28.51 26.10 -8.36
CA LEU A 19 27.83 26.31 -9.64
C LEU A 19 27.18 27.70 -9.68
N GLN A 20 27.71 28.53 -10.58
CA GLN A 20 27.15 29.79 -11.05
C GLN A 20 26.23 29.46 -12.24
N GLY A 21 25.04 30.05 -12.27
CA GLY A 21 23.91 29.57 -13.09
C GLY A 21 23.91 30.02 -14.56
N ILE A 22 22.85 29.57 -15.26
CA ILE A 22 22.14 30.24 -16.37
C ILE A 22 20.69 29.69 -16.34
N GLU A 23 19.71 30.59 -16.34
CA GLU A 23 18.30 30.32 -16.66
C GLU A 23 18.16 30.01 -18.15
N LEU A 24 17.34 29.02 -18.54
CA LEU A 24 16.60 29.04 -19.80
C LEU A 24 15.36 28.11 -19.73
N GLY A 25 14.18 28.73 -19.79
CA GLY A 25 12.97 28.23 -20.47
C GLY A 25 12.37 26.88 -20.05
N TYR A 26 11.45 26.90 -19.08
CA TYR A 26 10.52 25.80 -18.84
C TYR A 26 9.41 25.74 -19.93
N GLN A 27 9.38 24.65 -20.69
CA GLN A 27 8.15 23.99 -21.12
C GLN A 27 8.37 22.49 -20.87
N VAL A 28 7.75 21.96 -19.82
CA VAL A 28 7.69 20.51 -19.57
C VAL A 28 6.66 19.94 -20.56
N PRO A 29 7.02 18.99 -21.44
CA PRO A 29 6.03 18.28 -22.20
C PRO A 29 5.23 17.39 -21.25
N LEU A 30 3.93 17.65 -21.11
CA LEU A 30 2.99 16.63 -20.67
C LEU A 30 2.97 15.55 -21.75
N GLY A 31 3.63 14.42 -21.49
CA GLY A 31 3.45 13.21 -22.30
C GLY A 31 4.74 12.53 -22.69
N LEU A 32 5.20 11.63 -21.82
CA LEU A 32 5.87 10.38 -22.18
C LEU A 32 5.80 9.45 -20.95
N PHE A 33 4.57 9.19 -20.51
CA PHE A 33 4.32 8.03 -19.65
C PHE A 33 4.27 6.78 -20.55
N PRO A 34 4.79 5.63 -20.11
CA PRO A 34 4.57 4.39 -20.83
C PRO A 34 3.07 4.22 -21.05
N GLN A 35 2.64 4.12 -22.32
CA GLN A 35 1.25 3.86 -22.64
C GLN A 35 0.89 2.50 -22.06
N VAL A 36 0.18 2.48 -20.92
CA VAL A 36 -0.52 1.29 -20.44
C VAL A 36 -1.71 1.08 -21.37
N SER A 37 -1.43 0.51 -22.55
CA SER A 37 -2.38 0.27 -23.63
C SER A 37 -3.16 -1.03 -23.46
N SER A 38 -2.84 -1.83 -22.43
CA SER A 38 -3.55 -3.05 -22.07
C SER A 38 -4.29 -2.90 -20.74
N VAL A 39 -5.48 -3.51 -20.67
CA VAL A 39 -6.22 -3.69 -19.41
C VAL A 39 -5.33 -4.48 -18.46
N MET A 40 -5.05 -3.94 -17.26
CA MET A 40 -4.39 -4.70 -16.19
C MET A 40 -5.34 -5.80 -15.67
N TRP A 41 -4.92 -7.05 -15.82
CA TRP A 41 -5.63 -8.22 -15.30
C TRP A 41 -5.00 -8.72 -14.01
N TYR A 42 -5.81 -9.40 -13.21
CA TYR A 42 -5.45 -10.00 -11.94
C TYR A 42 -5.79 -11.48 -11.97
N VAL A 43 -4.82 -12.30 -11.55
CA VAL A 43 -4.92 -13.76 -11.51
C VAL A 43 -4.83 -14.27 -10.09
N SER A 44 -5.46 -15.41 -9.80
CA SER A 44 -5.32 -16.05 -8.50
C SER A 44 -3.93 -16.67 -8.36
N THR A 45 -3.33 -16.54 -7.18
CA THR A 45 -2.09 -17.22 -6.81
C THR A 45 -2.19 -18.75 -6.87
N ARG A 46 -3.40 -19.32 -6.97
CA ARG A 46 -3.63 -20.76 -7.17
C ARG A 46 -3.95 -21.15 -8.62
N GLY A 47 -4.11 -20.16 -9.51
CA GLY A 47 -4.26 -20.35 -10.96
C GLY A 47 -5.55 -21.02 -11.42
N MET A 48 -6.50 -21.32 -10.54
CA MET A 48 -7.73 -22.07 -10.86
C MET A 48 -8.97 -21.17 -10.91
N ALA A 49 -8.87 -19.90 -10.51
CA ALA A 49 -9.93 -18.92 -10.63
C ALA A 49 -9.86 -18.14 -11.95
N PRO A 50 -11.00 -17.64 -12.47
CA PRO A 50 -11.01 -16.69 -13.58
C PRO A 50 -10.20 -15.44 -13.25
N ARG A 51 -9.51 -14.92 -14.27
CA ARG A 51 -8.89 -13.59 -14.18
C ARG A 51 -9.96 -12.51 -14.02
N VAL A 52 -9.62 -11.45 -13.30
CA VAL A 52 -10.49 -10.31 -13.04
C VAL A 52 -9.76 -9.01 -13.32
N ASP A 53 -10.48 -7.92 -13.50
CA ASP A 53 -9.89 -6.58 -13.54
C ASP A 53 -9.68 -6.03 -12.12
N PHE A 54 -9.21 -4.78 -11.99
CA PHE A 54 -8.99 -4.17 -10.68
C PHE A 54 -10.27 -4.11 -9.84
N GLU A 55 -11.42 -3.84 -10.45
CA GLU A 55 -12.69 -3.79 -9.73
C GLU A 55 -13.05 -5.16 -9.15
N GLY A 56 -12.89 -6.22 -9.94
CA GLY A 56 -13.08 -7.59 -9.46
C GLY A 56 -12.12 -7.96 -8.33
N ALA A 57 -10.83 -7.62 -8.46
CA ALA A 57 -9.84 -7.87 -7.40
C ALA A 57 -10.14 -7.06 -6.12
N LEU A 58 -10.62 -5.82 -6.25
CA LEU A 58 -10.98 -4.93 -5.15
C LEU A 58 -12.16 -5.46 -4.32
N PHE A 59 -13.22 -5.95 -4.98
CA PHE A 59 -14.40 -6.51 -4.30
C PHE A 59 -14.19 -7.96 -3.83
N SER A 60 -13.08 -8.59 -4.20
CA SER A 60 -12.76 -9.93 -3.75
C SER A 60 -12.21 -9.93 -2.32
N GLY A 61 -12.57 -10.97 -1.56
CA GLY A 61 -11.79 -11.37 -0.37
C GLY A 61 -10.72 -12.36 -0.82
N TYR A 62 -11.12 -13.62 -0.88
CA TYR A 62 -10.37 -14.68 -1.55
C TYR A 62 -10.89 -14.88 -2.98
N ALA A 63 -10.02 -15.32 -3.88
CA ALA A 63 -10.45 -15.84 -5.17
C ALA A 63 -11.32 -17.10 -4.96
N PRO A 64 -12.19 -17.48 -5.92
CA PRO A 64 -13.04 -18.67 -5.81
C PRO A 64 -12.31 -19.99 -5.51
N ASP A 65 -11.02 -20.08 -5.86
CA ASP A 65 -10.16 -21.23 -5.58
C ASP A 65 -9.45 -21.14 -4.21
N GLY A 66 -9.77 -20.13 -3.40
CA GLY A 66 -9.15 -19.82 -2.10
C GLY A 66 -7.78 -19.15 -2.19
N GLY A 67 -7.34 -18.76 -3.40
CA GLY A 67 -6.12 -17.99 -3.60
C GLY A 67 -6.30 -16.49 -3.37
N LEU A 68 -5.23 -15.72 -3.60
CA LEU A 68 -5.25 -14.25 -3.56
C LEU A 68 -5.11 -13.71 -4.98
N TYR A 69 -5.75 -12.57 -5.27
CA TYR A 69 -5.54 -11.91 -6.55
C TYR A 69 -4.26 -11.09 -6.54
N MET A 70 -3.45 -11.25 -7.59
CA MET A 70 -2.25 -10.49 -7.88
C MET A 70 -2.24 -10.10 -9.36
N PRO A 71 -1.57 -9.00 -9.76
CA PRO A 71 -1.52 -8.58 -11.15
C PRO A 71 -0.86 -9.68 -11.99
N GLU A 72 -1.39 -9.88 -13.19
CA GLU A 72 -0.87 -10.84 -14.17
C GLU A 72 0.59 -10.51 -14.54
N GLU A 73 0.93 -9.22 -14.57
CA GLU A 73 2.28 -8.72 -14.83
C GLU A 73 2.62 -7.56 -13.89
N LEU A 74 3.89 -7.48 -13.47
CA LEU A 74 4.40 -6.33 -12.72
C LEU A 74 4.94 -5.27 -13.69
N PRO A 75 4.45 -4.02 -13.61
CA PRO A 75 5.00 -2.91 -14.40
C PRO A 75 6.49 -2.74 -14.15
N GLN A 76 7.27 -2.58 -15.21
CA GLN A 76 8.68 -2.21 -15.13
C GLN A 76 8.81 -0.69 -15.12
N LEU A 77 9.68 -0.15 -14.26
CA LEU A 77 9.96 1.27 -14.17
C LEU A 77 11.37 1.55 -14.64
N ASP A 78 11.51 2.45 -15.60
CA ASP A 78 12.82 2.92 -16.02
C ASP A 78 13.43 3.92 -15.03
N ARG A 79 14.73 4.21 -15.19
CA ARG A 79 15.46 5.13 -14.30
C ARG A 79 14.93 6.56 -14.39
N GLU A 80 14.44 6.98 -15.55
CA GLU A 80 13.90 8.32 -15.72
C GLU A 80 12.63 8.49 -14.88
N THR A 81 11.74 7.52 -14.93
CA THR A 81 10.54 7.44 -14.11
C THR A 81 10.90 7.46 -12.63
N LEU A 82 11.86 6.63 -12.19
CA LEU A 82 12.33 6.62 -10.80
C LEU A 82 12.88 7.98 -10.34
N ARG A 83 13.66 8.66 -11.19
CA ARG A 83 14.17 10.01 -10.90
C ARG A 83 13.04 11.01 -10.78
N GLN A 84 12.10 11.03 -11.71
CA GLN A 84 10.93 11.91 -11.66
C GLN A 84 10.13 11.66 -10.37
N TRP A 85 9.84 10.40 -10.07
CA TRP A 85 9.07 10.00 -8.89
C TRP A 85 9.75 10.31 -7.57
N SER A 86 11.08 10.34 -7.53
CA SER A 86 11.84 10.71 -6.32
C SER A 86 11.55 12.14 -5.82
N THR A 87 11.07 13.00 -6.70
CA THR A 87 10.72 14.40 -6.39
C THR A 87 9.28 14.57 -5.91
N LEU A 88 8.44 13.54 -6.06
CA LEU A 88 7.01 13.62 -5.76
C LEU A 88 6.74 13.70 -4.26
N SER A 89 5.58 14.28 -3.94
CA SER A 89 4.96 14.12 -2.62
C SER A 89 4.50 12.67 -2.43
N TYR A 90 4.27 12.24 -1.19
CA TYR A 90 3.74 10.90 -0.94
C TYR A 90 2.36 10.68 -1.63
N PRO A 91 1.39 11.60 -1.53
CA PRO A 91 0.14 11.48 -2.28
C PRO A 91 0.32 11.36 -3.79
N ASP A 92 1.22 12.14 -4.39
CA ASP A 92 1.42 12.11 -5.83
C ASP A 92 2.10 10.81 -6.28
N LEU A 93 3.04 10.29 -5.48
CA LEU A 93 3.62 8.97 -5.71
C LEU A 93 2.55 7.85 -5.65
N VAL A 94 1.60 7.93 -4.71
CA VAL A 94 0.48 6.98 -4.65
C VAL A 94 -0.39 7.08 -5.91
N LYS A 95 -0.63 8.28 -6.46
CA LYS A 95 -1.39 8.47 -7.71
C LYS A 95 -0.69 7.81 -8.89
N GLU A 96 0.62 8.04 -9.05
CA GLU A 96 1.38 7.45 -10.15
C GLU A 96 1.45 5.92 -10.04
N LEU A 97 1.72 5.39 -8.85
CA LEU A 97 1.72 3.93 -8.62
C LEU A 97 0.35 3.33 -8.91
N CYS A 98 -0.73 3.89 -8.35
CA CYS A 98 -2.08 3.37 -8.61
C CYS A 98 -2.43 3.38 -10.10
N ALA A 99 -2.00 4.39 -10.86
CA ALA A 99 -2.28 4.49 -12.30
C ALA A 99 -1.64 3.38 -13.14
N LEU A 100 -0.59 2.72 -12.64
CA LEU A 100 0.01 1.55 -13.33
C LEU A 100 -0.85 0.28 -13.20
N PHE A 101 -1.61 0.19 -12.11
CA PHE A 101 -2.38 -1.02 -11.76
C PHE A 101 -3.88 -0.85 -11.96
N ILE A 102 -4.35 0.39 -12.13
CA ILE A 102 -5.75 0.75 -12.36
C ILE A 102 -5.84 1.42 -13.72
N GLY A 103 -6.34 0.69 -14.72
CA GLY A 103 -6.48 1.22 -16.06
C GLY A 103 -7.47 2.39 -16.15
N PRO A 104 -7.21 3.39 -17.02
CA PRO A 104 -8.03 4.61 -17.14
C PRO A 104 -9.48 4.36 -17.54
N GLN A 105 -9.78 3.20 -18.12
CA GLN A 105 -11.13 2.74 -18.45
C GLN A 105 -11.98 2.39 -17.22
N LEU A 106 -11.34 2.07 -16.09
CA LEU A 106 -12.01 1.79 -14.82
C LEU A 106 -12.16 3.07 -13.99
N ILE A 107 -11.05 3.79 -13.83
CA ILE A 107 -10.96 5.05 -13.09
C ILE A 107 -10.08 5.99 -13.90
N SER A 108 -10.63 7.12 -14.36
CA SER A 108 -9.85 8.12 -15.10
C SER A 108 -8.74 8.72 -14.22
N ARG A 109 -7.74 9.35 -14.84
CA ARG A 109 -6.63 9.99 -14.11
C ARG A 109 -7.11 11.06 -13.13
N ASP A 110 -8.10 11.86 -13.53
CA ASP A 110 -8.69 12.91 -12.70
C ASP A 110 -9.51 12.32 -11.54
N ASP A 111 -10.31 11.29 -11.82
CA ASP A 111 -11.06 10.56 -10.79
C ASP A 111 -10.09 9.95 -9.76
N LEU A 112 -9.03 9.29 -10.23
CA LEU A 112 -8.01 8.66 -9.39
C LEU A 112 -7.35 9.70 -8.47
N THR A 113 -6.96 10.84 -9.04
CA THR A 113 -6.37 11.96 -8.29
C THR A 113 -7.30 12.42 -7.17
N GLY A 114 -8.57 12.71 -7.50
CA GLY A 114 -9.56 13.15 -6.52
C GLY A 114 -9.85 12.10 -5.44
N LEU A 115 -9.82 10.81 -5.77
CA LEU A 115 -10.00 9.71 -4.81
C LEU A 115 -8.83 9.65 -3.82
N ILE A 116 -7.59 9.73 -4.30
CA ILE A 116 -6.41 9.73 -3.45
C ILE A 116 -6.34 10.99 -2.56
N ASP A 117 -6.65 12.16 -3.11
CA ASP A 117 -6.67 13.41 -2.33
C ASP A 117 -7.72 13.36 -1.21
N ARG A 118 -8.91 12.81 -1.48
CA ARG A 118 -9.92 12.58 -0.43
C ARG A 118 -9.43 11.60 0.64
N ALA A 119 -8.79 10.50 0.24
CA ALA A 119 -8.25 9.52 1.19
C ALA A 119 -7.26 10.14 2.18
N PHE A 120 -6.41 11.05 1.72
CA PHE A 120 -5.38 11.68 2.56
C PHE A 120 -5.81 13.01 3.20
N SER A 121 -6.97 13.56 2.86
CA SER A 121 -7.47 14.85 3.39
C SER A 121 -7.60 14.93 4.92
N ARG A 122 -7.72 13.79 5.60
CA ARG A 122 -7.92 13.70 7.06
C ARG A 122 -6.63 13.35 7.82
N PHE A 123 -5.49 13.27 7.13
CA PHE A 123 -4.20 13.12 7.77
C PHE A 123 -3.80 14.43 8.43
N ARG A 124 -3.28 14.34 9.66
CA ARG A 124 -2.95 15.52 10.48
C ARG A 124 -1.60 16.12 10.07
N HIS A 125 -0.74 15.32 9.47
CA HIS A 125 0.56 15.74 8.98
C HIS A 125 0.47 16.09 7.50
N LYS A 126 0.98 17.27 7.11
CA LYS A 126 0.90 17.77 5.73
C LYS A 126 1.55 16.84 4.71
N GLU A 127 2.62 16.16 5.10
CA GLU A 127 3.34 15.25 4.21
C GLU A 127 2.70 13.86 4.13
N VAL A 128 1.66 13.57 4.93
CA VAL A 128 1.02 12.24 5.11
C VAL A 128 1.95 11.19 5.73
N VAL A 129 3.15 11.03 5.17
CA VAL A 129 4.26 10.20 5.65
C VAL A 129 5.49 11.09 5.86
N HIS A 130 6.19 10.93 6.98
CA HIS A 130 7.38 11.71 7.31
C HIS A 130 8.60 10.77 7.50
N LEU A 131 9.81 11.23 7.17
CA LEU A 131 11.04 10.48 7.44
C LEU A 131 11.85 11.17 8.54
N SER A 132 11.77 10.64 9.74
CA SER A 132 12.54 11.10 10.89
C SER A 132 13.97 10.56 10.85
N ARG A 133 14.94 11.46 10.78
CA ARG A 133 16.37 11.09 10.76
C ARG A 133 16.93 11.05 12.18
N LEU A 134 17.42 9.89 12.60
CA LEU A 134 18.06 9.68 13.90
C LEU A 134 19.59 9.64 13.76
N ARG A 135 20.28 9.47 14.89
CA ARG A 135 21.74 9.37 14.91
C ARG A 135 22.21 8.11 14.16
N ASN A 136 23.45 8.14 13.67
CA ASN A 136 24.13 7.00 13.03
C ASN A 136 23.45 6.48 11.76
N GLY A 137 22.72 7.32 11.03
CA GLY A 137 22.09 6.94 9.76
C GLY A 137 20.82 6.09 9.91
N LEU A 138 20.32 5.90 11.13
CA LEU A 138 19.02 5.27 11.36
C LEU A 138 17.92 6.26 10.96
N ASN A 139 17.02 5.84 10.07
CA ASN A 139 15.86 6.63 9.67
C ASN A 139 14.58 5.89 10.07
N VAL A 140 13.58 6.62 10.56
CA VAL A 140 12.26 6.08 10.92
C VAL A 140 11.23 6.70 9.99
N LEU A 141 10.55 5.85 9.23
CA LEU A 141 9.44 6.26 8.38
C LEU A 141 8.16 6.31 9.23
N GLU A 142 7.67 7.51 9.48
CA GLU A 142 6.48 7.77 10.26
C GLU A 142 5.22 7.56 9.41
N LEU A 143 4.50 6.46 9.68
CA LEU A 143 3.31 6.04 8.93
C LEU A 143 2.00 6.22 9.72
N TRP A 144 2.05 6.89 10.88
CA TRP A 144 0.95 6.94 11.85
C TRP A 144 0.25 8.31 11.93
N HIS A 145 0.34 9.13 10.89
CA HIS A 145 -0.28 10.46 10.91
C HIS A 145 -1.75 10.49 10.48
N GLY A 146 -2.33 9.32 10.19
CA GLY A 146 -3.75 9.15 9.94
C GLY A 146 -4.58 9.28 11.21
N VAL A 147 -5.90 9.12 11.06
CA VAL A 147 -6.86 9.33 12.16
C VAL A 147 -6.72 8.28 13.26
N THR A 148 -6.36 7.05 12.92
CA THR A 148 -6.26 5.94 13.86
C THR A 148 -4.84 5.73 14.41
N TYR A 149 -3.89 6.55 13.96
CA TYR A 149 -2.48 6.48 14.34
C TYR A 149 -1.79 5.17 13.94
N ALA A 150 -2.21 4.57 12.82
CA ALA A 150 -1.61 3.35 12.29
C ALA A 150 -1.38 3.46 10.78
N PHE A 151 -0.32 2.78 10.29
CA PHE A 151 0.01 2.73 8.85
C PHE A 151 -1.12 2.21 7.96
N LYS A 152 -2.06 1.47 8.54
CA LYS A 152 -3.20 0.88 7.84
C LYS A 152 -4.13 1.96 7.28
N ASP A 153 -4.16 3.14 7.89
CA ASP A 153 -4.92 4.32 7.43
C ASP A 153 -4.56 4.70 5.99
N LEU A 154 -3.27 4.56 5.61
CA LEU A 154 -2.78 4.91 4.28
C LEU A 154 -3.51 4.07 3.21
N SER A 155 -3.45 2.75 3.37
CA SER A 155 -4.07 1.83 2.43
C SER A 155 -5.59 1.82 2.51
N LEU A 156 -6.18 1.76 3.71
CA LEU A 156 -7.62 1.60 3.86
C LEU A 156 -8.38 2.86 3.48
N GLY A 157 -7.81 4.05 3.69
CA GLY A 157 -8.38 5.29 3.19
C GLY A 157 -8.53 5.27 1.67
N CYS A 158 -7.48 4.88 0.93
CA CYS A 158 -7.53 4.77 -0.53
C CYS A 158 -8.48 3.66 -0.99
N THR A 159 -8.40 2.46 -0.38
CA THR A 159 -9.27 1.33 -0.70
C THR A 159 -10.75 1.69 -0.54
N ALA A 160 -11.12 2.39 0.53
CA ALA A 160 -12.49 2.83 0.75
C ALA A 160 -12.96 3.83 -0.33
N GLN A 161 -12.11 4.77 -0.75
CA GLN A 161 -12.44 5.68 -1.84
C GLN A 161 -12.69 4.92 -3.15
N PHE A 162 -11.85 3.94 -3.50
CA PHE A 162 -12.06 3.10 -4.68
C PHE A 162 -13.37 2.31 -4.59
N LEU A 163 -13.67 1.72 -3.44
CA LEU A 163 -14.93 1.01 -3.21
C LEU A 163 -16.13 1.92 -3.42
N GLN A 164 -16.12 3.10 -2.80
CA GLN A 164 -17.21 4.08 -2.96
C GLN A 164 -17.45 4.42 -4.42
N ARG A 165 -16.38 4.69 -5.19
CA ARG A 165 -16.45 5.03 -6.62
C ARG A 165 -17.18 3.97 -7.45
N PHE A 166 -16.96 2.69 -7.15
CA PHE A 166 -17.59 1.59 -7.87
C PHE A 166 -18.99 1.27 -7.35
N LEU A 167 -19.19 1.28 -6.04
CA LEU A 167 -20.50 1.05 -5.43
C LEU A 167 -21.53 2.11 -5.82
N GLU A 168 -21.12 3.39 -5.87
CA GLU A 168 -21.97 4.49 -6.34
C GLU A 168 -22.34 4.32 -7.81
N LYS A 169 -21.36 3.98 -8.66
CA LYS A 169 -21.58 3.71 -10.09
C LYS A 169 -22.59 2.56 -10.29
N ARG A 170 -22.48 1.50 -9.49
CA ARG A 170 -23.35 0.31 -9.56
C ARG A 170 -24.66 0.45 -8.78
N LYS A 171 -24.81 1.49 -7.95
CA LYS A 171 -25.90 1.63 -6.97
C LYS A 171 -26.06 0.39 -6.08
N GLN A 172 -24.93 -0.17 -5.64
CA GLN A 172 -24.88 -1.39 -4.84
C GLN A 172 -24.43 -1.11 -3.41
N ARG A 173 -24.70 -2.06 -2.52
CA ARG A 173 -24.23 -2.08 -1.13
C ARG A 173 -23.37 -3.31 -0.90
N VAL A 174 -22.36 -3.22 -0.03
CA VAL A 174 -21.54 -4.36 0.41
C VAL A 174 -21.51 -4.47 1.92
N THR A 175 -21.27 -5.68 2.41
CA THR A 175 -20.95 -5.93 3.81
C THR A 175 -19.49 -6.33 3.93
N VAL A 176 -18.71 -5.51 4.63
CA VAL A 176 -17.30 -5.76 4.91
C VAL A 176 -17.17 -6.59 6.19
N VAL A 177 -16.41 -7.69 6.12
CA VAL A 177 -16.05 -8.51 7.30
C VAL A 177 -14.55 -8.40 7.55
N VAL A 178 -14.18 -7.99 8.77
CA VAL A 178 -12.79 -7.77 9.20
C VAL A 178 -12.55 -8.48 10.52
N GLY A 179 -11.58 -9.39 10.54
CA GLY A 179 -10.98 -9.92 11.76
C GLY A 179 -9.75 -9.10 12.15
N THR A 180 -9.58 -8.76 13.43
CA THR A 180 -8.45 -7.94 13.86
C THR A 180 -7.98 -8.19 15.28
N SER A 181 -6.70 -7.93 15.51
CA SER A 181 -6.09 -7.74 16.85
C SER A 181 -5.90 -6.26 17.22
N GLY A 182 -6.50 -5.31 16.50
CA GLY A 182 -6.41 -3.88 16.86
C GLY A 182 -6.53 -2.96 15.65
N ASP A 183 -5.40 -2.44 15.17
CA ASP A 183 -5.36 -1.33 14.20
C ASP A 183 -6.16 -1.57 12.92
N THR A 184 -6.23 -2.82 12.41
CA THR A 184 -6.94 -3.09 11.14
C THR A 184 -8.41 -2.77 11.28
N GLY A 185 -9.04 -3.13 12.40
CA GLY A 185 -10.43 -2.80 12.67
C GLY A 185 -10.62 -1.29 12.81
N SER A 186 -9.78 -0.61 13.58
CA SER A 186 -9.83 0.85 13.73
C SER A 186 -9.78 1.55 12.37
N ALA A 187 -8.75 1.25 11.56
CA ALA A 187 -8.55 1.88 10.26
C ALA A 187 -9.66 1.52 9.26
N ALA A 188 -10.17 0.28 9.29
CA ALA A 188 -11.27 -0.13 8.41
C ALA A 188 -12.56 0.60 8.76
N ILE A 189 -12.93 0.65 10.05
CA ILE A 189 -14.07 1.44 10.53
C ILE A 189 -13.90 2.90 10.14
N GLU A 190 -12.73 3.49 10.41
CA GLU A 190 -12.47 4.89 10.10
C GLU A 190 -12.57 5.20 8.59
N SER A 191 -12.25 4.23 7.74
CA SER A 191 -12.33 4.40 6.29
C SER A 191 -13.75 4.36 5.72
N VAL A 192 -14.71 3.72 6.40
CA VAL A 192 -16.07 3.49 5.87
C VAL A 192 -17.21 3.95 6.78
N HIS A 193 -16.95 4.45 7.99
CA HIS A 193 -18.02 4.91 8.88
C HIS A 193 -18.83 6.04 8.23
N GLY A 194 -20.16 5.94 8.31
CA GLY A 194 -21.07 6.88 7.65
C GLY A 194 -21.24 6.66 6.14
N ALA A 195 -20.53 5.69 5.52
CA ALA A 195 -20.80 5.30 4.14
C ALA A 195 -22.22 4.71 4.03
N LYS A 196 -23.00 5.22 3.08
CA LYS A 196 -24.41 4.81 2.90
C LYS A 196 -24.57 3.43 2.27
N ASN A 197 -23.49 2.86 1.74
CA ASN A 197 -23.45 1.71 0.85
C ASN A 197 -22.46 0.65 1.32
N VAL A 198 -21.91 0.81 2.52
CA VAL A 198 -21.00 -0.15 3.14
C VAL A 198 -21.45 -0.35 4.57
N ASP A 199 -21.78 -1.59 4.92
CA ASP A 199 -21.87 -2.02 6.32
C ASP A 199 -20.56 -2.70 6.70
N ILE A 200 -20.04 -2.47 7.91
CA ILE A 200 -18.80 -3.11 8.38
C ILE A 200 -19.04 -3.90 9.67
N ILE A 201 -18.59 -5.15 9.64
CA ILE A 201 -18.59 -6.09 10.76
C ILE A 201 -17.14 -6.34 11.17
N VAL A 202 -16.78 -5.93 12.38
CA VAL A 202 -15.45 -6.14 12.96
C VAL A 202 -15.52 -7.19 14.06
N LEU A 203 -14.75 -8.26 13.89
CA LEU A 203 -14.54 -9.31 14.90
C LEU A 203 -13.25 -8.99 15.68
N LEU A 204 -13.39 -8.78 16.99
CA LEU A 204 -12.30 -8.42 17.90
C LEU A 204 -12.19 -9.43 19.04
N PRO A 205 -11.10 -10.22 19.12
CA PRO A 205 -10.92 -11.18 20.20
C PRO A 205 -10.62 -10.45 21.51
N LYS A 206 -11.13 -11.00 22.61
CA LYS A 206 -11.02 -10.38 23.93
C LYS A 206 -9.55 -10.32 24.38
N GLY A 207 -9.09 -9.13 24.77
CA GLY A 207 -7.75 -8.94 25.36
C GLY A 207 -6.59 -8.96 24.36
N HIS A 208 -6.87 -9.00 23.05
CA HIS A 208 -5.86 -9.06 21.99
C HIS A 208 -5.51 -7.69 21.38
N CYS A 209 -6.07 -6.60 21.90
CA CYS A 209 -5.73 -5.23 21.52
C CYS A 209 -5.55 -4.33 22.75
N THR A 210 -4.89 -3.19 22.55
CA THR A 210 -4.78 -2.15 23.58
C THR A 210 -6.13 -1.48 23.83
N ARG A 211 -6.29 -0.86 25.00
CA ARG A 211 -7.51 -0.10 25.32
C ARG A 211 -7.80 1.02 24.32
N ILE A 212 -6.76 1.67 23.80
CA ILE A 212 -6.92 2.75 22.80
C ILE A 212 -7.49 2.19 21.50
N GLN A 213 -6.95 1.07 21.00
CA GLN A 213 -7.45 0.42 19.80
C GLN A 213 -8.89 -0.09 19.98
N GLU A 214 -9.20 -0.70 21.13
CA GLU A 214 -10.57 -1.12 21.46
C GLU A 214 -11.54 0.06 21.39
N LEU A 215 -11.20 1.18 22.04
CA LEU A 215 -12.04 2.38 22.05
C LEU A 215 -12.21 2.97 20.65
N GLN A 216 -11.14 3.05 19.85
CA GLN A 216 -11.23 3.50 18.46
C GLN A 216 -12.24 2.70 17.62
N MET A 217 -12.50 1.44 17.97
CA MET A 217 -13.52 0.62 17.32
C MET A 217 -14.89 0.78 17.99
N THR A 218 -14.97 0.59 19.31
CA THR A 218 -16.26 0.46 20.02
C THR A 218 -16.97 1.78 20.29
N THR A 219 -16.29 2.94 20.16
CA THR A 219 -16.92 4.25 20.38
C THR A 219 -17.43 4.92 19.11
N VAL A 220 -17.27 4.29 17.94
CA VAL A 220 -17.81 4.80 16.68
C VAL A 220 -19.29 4.44 16.57
N LEU A 221 -20.15 5.36 17.03
CA LEU A 221 -21.60 5.20 17.02
C LEU A 221 -22.18 5.63 15.66
N ARG A 222 -22.07 4.74 14.67
CA ARG A 222 -22.62 4.90 13.32
C ARG A 222 -23.47 3.69 12.95
N GLU A 223 -24.56 3.92 12.23
CA GLU A 223 -25.53 2.86 11.88
C GLU A 223 -24.89 1.70 11.10
N ASN A 224 -23.91 2.00 10.25
CA ASN A 224 -23.24 1.04 9.39
C ASN A 224 -22.04 0.34 10.04
N VAL A 225 -21.78 0.55 11.34
CA VAL A 225 -20.63 0.01 12.06
C VAL A 225 -21.07 -0.99 13.12
N HIS A 226 -20.58 -2.22 13.01
CA HIS A 226 -20.93 -3.33 13.91
C HIS A 226 -19.66 -3.96 14.47
N VAL A 227 -19.39 -3.75 15.76
CA VAL A 227 -18.20 -4.31 16.43
C VAL A 227 -18.62 -5.43 17.35
N PHE A 228 -18.17 -6.65 17.06
CA PHE A 228 -18.34 -7.82 17.91
C PHE A 228 -17.06 -8.04 18.71
N GLY A 229 -16.97 -7.37 19.86
CA GLY A 229 -15.85 -7.45 20.78
C GLY A 229 -16.20 -8.12 22.11
N GLY A 230 -15.18 -8.57 22.84
CA GLY A 230 -15.28 -8.92 24.27
C GLY A 230 -15.91 -10.28 24.62
N LYS A 231 -16.50 -10.99 23.66
CA LYS A 231 -17.03 -12.36 23.81
C LYS A 231 -16.38 -13.40 22.90
N LEU A 232 -15.56 -12.95 21.96
CA LEU A 232 -14.80 -13.83 21.09
C LEU A 232 -13.55 -14.28 21.84
N GLU A 233 -13.50 -15.57 22.15
CA GLU A 233 -12.30 -16.24 22.64
C GLU A 233 -11.36 -16.53 21.46
N GLY A 234 -10.09 -16.73 21.77
CA GLY A 234 -9.06 -16.99 20.79
C GLY A 234 -8.28 -15.76 20.33
N ASN A 235 -7.37 -15.96 19.37
CA ASN A 235 -6.49 -14.92 18.85
C ASN A 235 -6.85 -14.50 17.41
N SER A 236 -6.08 -13.57 16.82
CA SER A 236 -6.38 -13.06 15.46
C SER A 236 -6.30 -14.13 14.37
N ASP A 237 -5.38 -15.08 14.48
CA ASP A 237 -5.22 -16.14 13.48
C ASP A 237 -6.37 -17.16 13.59
N GLU A 238 -6.88 -17.37 14.80
CA GLU A 238 -8.05 -18.21 15.04
C GLU A 238 -9.35 -17.58 14.53
N LEU A 239 -9.43 -16.24 14.46
CA LEU A 239 -10.55 -15.55 13.82
C LEU A 239 -10.56 -15.68 12.30
N ASP A 240 -9.42 -15.98 11.67
CA ASP A 240 -9.36 -16.16 10.22
C ASP A 240 -10.09 -17.43 9.79
N GLU A 241 -10.12 -18.50 10.60
CA GLU A 241 -10.81 -19.74 10.27
C GLU A 241 -12.33 -19.58 10.05
N PRO A 242 -13.11 -19.00 11.00
CA PRO A 242 -14.53 -18.75 10.76
C PRO A 242 -14.76 -17.74 9.63
N ILE A 243 -13.88 -16.75 9.44
CA ILE A 243 -13.97 -15.81 8.31
C ILE A 243 -13.78 -16.56 6.99
N LYS A 244 -12.75 -17.38 6.86
CA LYS A 244 -12.52 -18.22 5.67
C LYS A 244 -13.69 -19.16 5.41
N ALA A 245 -14.27 -19.76 6.43
CA ALA A 245 -15.44 -20.63 6.31
C ALA A 245 -16.65 -19.87 5.72
N VAL A 246 -16.90 -18.64 6.18
CA VAL A 246 -17.94 -17.76 5.60
C VAL A 246 -17.63 -17.44 4.15
N PHE A 247 -16.37 -17.14 3.80
CA PHE A 247 -15.98 -16.83 2.42
C PHE A 247 -15.97 -18.04 1.49
N ALA A 248 -15.85 -19.26 2.02
CA ALA A 248 -15.97 -20.50 1.26
C ALA A 248 -17.42 -20.80 0.84
N ASP A 249 -18.42 -20.29 1.56
CA ASP A 249 -19.83 -20.34 1.15
C ASP A 249 -20.13 -19.25 0.11
N VAL A 250 -19.84 -19.57 -1.16
CA VAL A 250 -20.06 -18.66 -2.30
C VAL A 250 -21.51 -18.18 -2.40
N ALA A 251 -22.49 -19.02 -2.03
CA ALA A 251 -23.90 -18.64 -2.09
C ALA A 251 -24.23 -17.59 -1.03
N PHE A 252 -23.71 -17.76 0.20
CA PHE A 252 -23.87 -16.80 1.29
C PHE A 252 -23.15 -15.48 0.98
N VAL A 253 -21.90 -15.55 0.52
CA VAL A 253 -21.11 -14.37 0.09
C VAL A 253 -21.87 -13.57 -0.97
N LYS A 254 -22.40 -14.24 -2.00
CA LYS A 254 -23.15 -13.58 -3.07
C LYS A 254 -24.48 -12.99 -2.58
N LYS A 255 -25.20 -13.71 -1.72
CA LYS A 255 -26.49 -13.26 -1.17
C LYS A 255 -26.35 -11.98 -0.33
N HIS A 256 -25.29 -11.87 0.46
CA HIS A 256 -25.06 -10.75 1.37
C HIS A 256 -24.04 -9.73 0.86
N ASN A 257 -23.53 -9.93 -0.37
CA ASN A 257 -22.48 -9.14 -0.99
C ASN A 257 -21.29 -8.90 -0.05
N LEU A 258 -20.75 -10.01 0.48
CA LEU A 258 -19.66 -9.98 1.45
C LEU A 258 -18.33 -9.71 0.76
N MET A 259 -17.51 -8.89 1.40
CA MET A 259 -16.11 -8.69 1.03
C MET A 259 -15.24 -8.54 2.28
N SER A 260 -13.92 -8.61 2.11
CA SER A 260 -12.98 -8.37 3.21
C SER A 260 -12.03 -7.24 2.89
N LEU A 261 -11.77 -6.40 3.90
CA LEU A 261 -10.72 -5.39 3.88
C LEU A 261 -9.47 -5.81 4.65
N ASN A 262 -9.27 -7.13 4.89
CA ASN A 262 -8.06 -7.66 5.52
C ASN A 262 -6.83 -7.53 4.61
N SER A 263 -5.64 -7.93 5.11
CA SER A 263 -4.35 -7.73 4.44
C SER A 263 -4.23 -8.43 3.08
N ILE A 264 -5.17 -9.32 2.77
CA ILE A 264 -5.27 -10.06 1.50
C ILE A 264 -5.82 -9.22 0.34
N ASN A 265 -6.47 -8.08 0.61
CA ASN A 265 -7.07 -7.26 -0.44
C ASN A 265 -5.97 -6.56 -1.27
N TRP A 266 -5.98 -6.79 -2.58
CA TRP A 266 -4.94 -6.27 -3.49
C TRP A 266 -4.77 -4.73 -3.40
N SER A 267 -5.87 -3.98 -3.27
CA SER A 267 -5.79 -2.52 -3.18
C SER A 267 -4.95 -2.06 -1.99
N ARG A 268 -4.93 -2.83 -0.89
CA ARG A 268 -4.11 -2.49 0.26
C ARG A 268 -2.63 -2.70 -0.02
N VAL A 269 -2.29 -3.80 -0.67
CA VAL A 269 -0.92 -4.14 -1.11
C VAL A 269 -0.41 -3.06 -2.06
N LEU A 270 -1.22 -2.70 -3.05
CA LEU A 270 -0.91 -1.66 -4.03
C LEU A 270 -0.52 -0.33 -3.37
N VAL A 271 -1.36 0.18 -2.46
CA VAL A 271 -1.08 1.49 -1.82
C VAL A 271 0.13 1.41 -0.89
N GLN A 272 0.35 0.26 -0.23
CA GLN A 272 1.51 0.04 0.62
C GLN A 272 2.84 0.00 -0.15
N MET A 273 2.84 -0.26 -1.47
CA MET A 273 4.07 -0.14 -2.27
C MET A 273 4.64 1.28 -2.19
N ALA A 274 3.78 2.30 -2.12
CA ALA A 274 4.19 3.69 -2.19
C ALA A 274 5.10 4.10 -1.03
N HIS A 275 4.89 3.61 0.19
CA HIS A 275 5.75 3.99 1.32
C HIS A 275 7.13 3.36 1.23
N HIS A 276 7.28 2.22 0.56
CA HIS A 276 8.59 1.62 0.29
C HIS A 276 9.35 2.41 -0.77
N PHE A 277 8.69 2.77 -1.89
CA PHE A 277 9.29 3.68 -2.88
C PHE A 277 9.66 5.02 -2.26
N PHE A 278 8.76 5.61 -1.46
CA PHE A 278 9.00 6.88 -0.80
C PHE A 278 10.20 6.81 0.15
N ALA A 279 10.26 5.78 1.00
CA ALA A 279 11.39 5.56 1.90
C ALA A 279 12.70 5.42 1.13
N TYR A 280 12.69 4.61 0.06
CA TYR A 280 13.84 4.43 -0.80
C TYR A 280 14.31 5.76 -1.39
N PHE A 281 13.43 6.56 -2.01
CA PHE A 281 13.78 7.84 -2.60
C PHE A 281 14.31 8.86 -1.58
N ARG A 282 13.87 8.80 -0.32
CA ARG A 282 14.32 9.70 0.74
C ARG A 282 15.64 9.26 1.41
N CYS A 283 16.01 7.99 1.27
CA CYS A 283 17.20 7.40 1.88
C CYS A 283 18.34 7.15 0.88
N ALA A 284 18.03 6.91 -0.39
CA ALA A 284 19.03 6.63 -1.42
C ALA A 284 19.96 7.84 -1.61
N PRO A 285 21.29 7.64 -1.58
CA PRO A 285 22.25 8.75 -1.73
C PRO A 285 22.26 9.37 -3.13
N SER A 286 21.94 8.57 -4.17
CA SER A 286 21.82 9.02 -5.55
C SER A 286 20.99 8.01 -6.34
N LEU A 287 20.28 8.47 -7.37
CA LEU A 287 19.60 7.64 -8.36
C LEU A 287 20.37 7.57 -9.69
N ASP A 288 21.59 8.10 -9.73
CA ASP A 288 22.43 8.17 -10.93
C ASP A 288 23.47 7.06 -11.03
N THR A 289 23.53 6.16 -10.04
CA THR A 289 24.47 5.04 -10.03
C THR A 289 23.90 3.80 -10.70
N ASP A 290 24.82 2.97 -11.21
CA ASP A 290 24.50 1.65 -11.73
C ASP A 290 25.46 0.59 -11.16
N PRO A 291 24.97 -0.38 -10.36
CA PRO A 291 23.59 -0.53 -9.89
C PRO A 291 23.16 0.62 -8.97
N LEU A 292 21.85 0.77 -8.80
CA LEU A 292 21.28 1.69 -7.82
C LEU A 292 21.71 1.31 -6.39
N PRO A 293 21.87 2.29 -5.48
CA PRO A 293 22.43 2.02 -4.17
C PRO A 293 21.44 1.32 -3.26
N ALA A 294 21.85 0.22 -2.65
CA ALA A 294 20.99 -0.52 -1.73
C ALA A 294 20.65 0.29 -0.46
N VAL A 295 19.42 0.15 0.00
CA VAL A 295 18.85 0.67 1.24
C VAL A 295 18.31 -0.52 2.05
N GLU A 296 18.76 -0.66 3.29
CA GLU A 296 18.21 -1.64 4.21
C GLU A 296 16.90 -1.11 4.82
N VAL A 297 15.85 -1.94 4.80
CA VAL A 297 14.53 -1.59 5.33
C VAL A 297 14.11 -2.65 6.34
N VAL A 298 13.97 -2.25 7.60
CA VAL A 298 13.47 -3.12 8.67
C VAL A 298 11.97 -2.96 8.77
N VAL A 299 11.22 -4.04 8.60
CA VAL A 299 9.74 -4.01 8.63
C VAL A 299 9.21 -4.78 9.83
N PRO A 300 8.70 -4.11 10.89
CA PRO A 300 8.06 -4.82 11.99
C PRO A 300 6.79 -5.52 11.46
N THR A 301 6.82 -6.85 11.41
CA THR A 301 5.82 -7.64 10.69
C THR A 301 4.96 -8.49 11.63
N GLY A 302 3.66 -8.55 11.31
CA GLY A 302 2.69 -9.51 11.87
C GLY A 302 2.20 -10.42 10.76
N ALA A 303 1.04 -10.13 10.17
CA ALA A 303 0.42 -10.88 9.07
C ALA A 303 1.14 -10.77 7.70
N ALA A 304 2.43 -10.42 7.69
CA ALA A 304 3.31 -10.35 6.52
C ALA A 304 2.90 -9.44 5.33
N GLY A 305 1.73 -8.80 5.31
CA GLY A 305 1.29 -7.99 4.15
C GLY A 305 2.28 -6.88 3.75
N ASN A 306 2.81 -6.12 4.72
CA ASN A 306 3.78 -5.07 4.45
C ASN A 306 5.14 -5.63 3.97
N LEU A 307 5.51 -6.82 4.45
CA LEU A 307 6.72 -7.52 3.99
C LEU A 307 6.51 -8.13 2.59
N ALA A 308 5.34 -8.68 2.30
CA ALA A 308 5.00 -9.22 0.99
C ALA A 308 5.06 -8.14 -0.10
N VAL A 309 4.68 -6.90 0.24
CA VAL A 309 4.90 -5.72 -0.63
C VAL A 309 6.38 -5.53 -0.91
N ALA A 310 7.22 -5.49 0.12
CA ALA A 310 8.67 -5.37 -0.06
C ALA A 310 9.22 -6.51 -0.94
N SER A 311 8.77 -7.75 -0.71
CA SER A 311 9.15 -8.92 -1.51
C SER A 311 8.68 -8.87 -2.96
N LEU A 312 7.50 -8.31 -3.23
CA LEU A 312 7.01 -8.13 -4.59
C LEU A 312 7.89 -7.12 -5.35
N LEU A 313 8.29 -6.04 -4.68
CA LEU A 313 9.27 -5.08 -5.19
C LEU A 313 10.66 -5.71 -5.31
N MET A 314 10.93 -6.81 -4.58
CA MET A 314 12.16 -7.59 -4.72
C MET A 314 12.20 -8.54 -5.92
N GLY A 315 11.04 -8.97 -6.43
CA GLY A 315 10.94 -9.92 -7.54
C GLY A 315 11.04 -9.30 -8.95
N THR A 316 11.05 -7.97 -9.07
CA THR A 316 11.14 -7.26 -10.35
C THR A 316 12.59 -7.18 -10.83
N LYS A 317 12.87 -7.82 -11.98
CA LYS A 317 14.23 -7.98 -12.57
C LYS A 317 15.04 -6.68 -12.74
N ASP A 318 14.38 -5.54 -12.88
CA ASP A 318 15.06 -4.25 -13.13
C ASP A 318 14.55 -3.09 -12.26
N GLY A 319 13.77 -3.36 -11.21
CA GLY A 319 13.21 -2.33 -10.34
C GLY A 319 13.23 -2.75 -8.88
N LEU A 320 13.91 -1.98 -8.02
CA LEU A 320 13.97 -2.11 -6.55
C LEU A 320 14.48 -3.40 -5.91
N GLY A 321 14.54 -4.53 -6.62
CA GLY A 321 14.75 -5.80 -5.92
C GLY A 321 16.15 -6.16 -5.48
N GLU A 322 17.15 -5.57 -6.11
CA GLU A 322 18.51 -5.57 -5.57
C GLU A 322 18.73 -4.47 -4.53
N ILE A 323 17.77 -3.57 -4.38
CA ILE A 323 17.95 -2.27 -3.75
C ILE A 323 17.34 -2.22 -2.35
N MET A 324 16.22 -2.90 -2.09
CA MET A 324 15.67 -3.00 -0.73
C MET A 324 15.96 -4.37 -0.14
N LYS A 325 16.84 -4.43 0.87
CA LYS A 325 16.99 -5.64 1.69
C LYS A 325 16.01 -5.53 2.86
N ALA A 326 14.99 -6.38 2.85
CA ALA A 326 14.08 -6.52 3.98
C ALA A 326 14.70 -7.44 5.02
N SER A 327 14.86 -6.94 6.25
CA SER A 327 15.27 -7.68 7.44
C SER A 327 14.21 -7.57 8.55
#